data_AF-A0AAW4WU84-F1
#
_entry.id   AF-A0AAW4WU84-F1
#
_cell.length_a   1.000
_cell.length_b   1.000
_cell.length_c   1.000
_cell.angle_alpha   90.00
_cell.angle_beta   90.00
_cell.angle_gamma   90.00
#
_symmetry.space_group_name_H-M   'P 1'
#
loop_
_entity.id
_entity.type
_entity.pdbx_description
1 polymer ?
#
loop_
_entity_poly.entity_id
_entity_poly.type
_entity_poly.pdbx_seq_one_letter_code
_entity_poly.pdbx_strand_id
1 'polypeptide(L)'
;MLDNDVEPLTEKSLSGLLNLGGTILGTSREKPFKKRLSAASEDKPALMLKNIHDLGLDCIVCIGGNGTQKTAAKLAPAGANAVSVP
;
A
#
# COMPACT_ATOMS: atom_id res chain seq x y z
N MET A 1 2.25 1.62 4.95
CA MET A 1 0.78 1.38 5.09
C MET A 1 0.41 0.71 6.41
N LEU A 2 1.03 -0.41 6.81
CA LEU A 2 0.74 -1.01 8.13
C LEU A 2 1.22 -0.12 9.27
N ASP A 3 2.42 0.43 9.14
CA ASP A 3 3.09 1.19 10.20
C ASP A 3 2.76 2.70 10.19
N ASN A 4 1.81 3.14 9.36
CA ASN A 4 1.51 4.56 9.13
C ASN A 4 2.70 5.44 8.74
N ASP A 5 3.73 4.84 8.15
CA ASP A 5 4.81 5.57 7.47
C ASP A 5 4.27 6.16 6.16
N VAL A 6 3.89 7.45 6.22
CA VAL A 6 3.28 8.21 5.13
C VAL A 6 3.82 9.64 5.10
N GLU A 7 4.00 10.18 3.90
CA GLU A 7 4.45 11.56 3.68
C GLU A 7 3.59 12.22 2.59
N PRO A 8 3.10 13.46 2.81
CA PRO A 8 2.43 14.22 1.77
C PRO A 8 3.37 14.55 0.60
N LEU A 9 3.01 14.15 -0.61
CA LEU A 9 3.76 14.51 -1.81
C LEU A 9 3.40 15.92 -2.28
N THR A 10 4.42 16.69 -2.64
CA THR A 10 4.30 18.06 -3.16
C THR A 10 5.03 18.15 -4.51
N GLU A 11 4.79 19.21 -5.29
CA GLU A 11 5.52 19.42 -6.54
C GLU A 11 7.05 19.41 -6.35
N LYS A 12 7.51 19.97 -5.21
CA LYS A 12 8.92 20.00 -4.86
C LYS A 12 9.47 18.60 -4.58
N SER A 13 8.72 17.72 -3.92
CA SER A 13 9.17 16.35 -3.64
C SER A 13 9.20 15.46 -4.89
N LEU A 14 8.53 15.88 -5.98
CA LEU A 14 8.45 15.14 -7.24
C LEU A 14 9.39 15.67 -8.34
N SER A 15 9.96 16.86 -8.16
CA SER A 15 10.84 17.48 -9.15
C SER A 15 12.12 16.67 -9.36
N GLY A 16 12.48 16.44 -10.62
CA GLY A 16 13.71 15.73 -11.02
C GLY A 16 13.65 14.20 -10.96
N LEU A 17 12.53 13.59 -10.55
CA LEU A 17 12.44 12.12 -10.40
C LEU A 17 12.36 11.36 -11.73
N LEU A 18 11.93 12.01 -12.82
CA LEU A 18 11.67 11.34 -14.10
C LEU A 18 12.86 10.54 -14.64
N ASN A 19 14.08 11.03 -14.40
CA ASN A 19 15.32 10.41 -14.89
C ASN A 19 16.01 9.54 -13.82
N LEU A 20 15.39 9.36 -12.64
CA LEU A 20 15.92 8.55 -11.55
C LEU A 20 15.32 7.15 -11.58
N GLY A 21 16.17 6.14 -11.47
CA GLY A 21 15.73 4.76 -11.28
C GLY A 21 15.27 4.47 -9.86
N GLY A 22 14.46 3.43 -9.69
CA GLY A 22 13.98 2.99 -8.38
C GLY A 22 12.68 3.69 -7.96
N THR A 23 12.49 3.87 -6.65
CA THR A 23 11.31 4.52 -6.07
C THR A 23 11.73 5.35 -4.86
N ILE A 24 11.22 6.58 -4.76
CA ILE A 24 11.44 7.46 -3.62
C ILE A 24 10.73 7.00 -2.35
N LEU A 25 9.68 6.16 -2.49
CA LEU A 25 8.89 5.64 -1.36
C LEU A 25 9.43 4.30 -0.84
N GLY A 26 10.45 3.74 -1.50
CA GLY A 26 10.93 2.40 -1.19
C GLY A 26 9.94 1.28 -1.54
N THR A 27 10.27 0.04 -1.15
CA THR A 27 9.39 -1.12 -1.30
C THR A 27 9.56 -2.08 -0.12
N SER A 28 8.55 -2.89 0.15
CA SER A 28 8.60 -3.96 1.14
C SER A 28 8.13 -5.29 0.54
N ARG A 29 8.62 -6.41 1.08
CA ARG A 29 8.18 -7.77 0.71
C ARG A 29 7.03 -8.30 1.57
N GLU A 30 6.39 -7.41 2.33
CA GLU A 30 5.29 -7.72 3.22
C GLU A 30 4.09 -8.33 2.47
N LYS A 31 3.41 -9.31 3.10
CA LYS A 31 2.30 -10.06 2.51
C LYS A 31 1.10 -9.99 3.44
N PRO A 32 0.34 -8.88 3.45
CA PRO A 32 -0.69 -8.63 4.45
C PRO A 32 -1.81 -9.68 4.44
N PHE A 33 -2.18 -10.19 3.27
CA PHE A 33 -3.23 -11.21 3.14
C PHE A 33 -2.76 -12.66 3.31
N LYS A 34 -1.51 -12.90 3.72
CA LYS A 34 -1.02 -14.26 3.99
C LYS A 34 -1.36 -14.64 5.43
N LYS A 35 -2.31 -15.57 5.61
CA LYS A 35 -2.60 -16.16 6.93
C LYS A 35 -1.33 -16.80 7.50
N ARG A 36 -0.90 -16.36 8.69
CA ARG A 36 0.15 -17.03 9.46
C ARG A 36 -0.49 -18.10 10.34
N LEU A 37 0.18 -19.23 10.52
CA LEU A 37 -0.33 -20.39 11.28
C LEU A 37 -0.31 -20.16 12.81
N SER A 38 0.20 -19.03 13.29
CA SER A 38 0.22 -18.70 14.72
C SER A 38 -1.03 -17.94 15.14
N ALA A 39 -1.64 -18.39 16.25
CA ALA A 39 -2.91 -17.89 16.80
C ALA A 39 -2.89 -16.42 17.28
N ALA A 40 -1.73 -15.75 17.21
CA ALA A 40 -1.53 -14.36 17.64
C ALA A 40 -1.19 -13.41 16.48
N SER A 41 -1.46 -13.80 15.22
CA SER A 41 -1.17 -12.90 14.10
C SER A 41 -2.25 -11.82 13.98
N GLU A 42 -1.86 -10.58 14.26
CA GLU A 42 -2.63 -9.36 14.02
C GLU A 42 -3.24 -9.35 12.61
N ASP A 43 -4.52 -8.96 12.50
CA ASP A 43 -5.25 -8.87 11.23
C ASP A 43 -4.74 -7.68 10.41
N LYS A 44 -3.66 -7.93 9.68
CA LYS A 44 -2.98 -6.94 8.83
C LYS A 44 -3.93 -6.27 7.83
N PRO A 45 -4.80 -7.00 7.09
CA PRO A 45 -5.78 -6.37 6.23
C PRO A 45 -6.70 -5.39 6.96
N ALA A 46 -7.24 -5.77 8.12
CA ALA A 46 -8.09 -4.86 8.90
C ALA A 46 -7.32 -3.61 9.37
N LEU A 47 -6.06 -3.77 9.79
CA LEU A 47 -5.21 -2.64 10.16
C LEU A 47 -4.92 -1.71 8.97
N MET A 48 -4.67 -2.26 7.78
CA MET A 48 -4.49 -1.44 6.57
C MET A 48 -5.74 -0.63 6.26
N LEU A 49 -6.93 -1.24 6.30
CA LEU A 49 -8.19 -0.55 6.02
C LEU A 49 -8.46 0.56 7.02
N LYS A 50 -8.21 0.29 8.31
CA LYS A 50 -8.29 1.31 9.36
C LYS A 50 -7.38 2.49 9.05
N ASN A 51 -6.12 2.23 8.70
CA ASN A 51 -5.17 3.29 8.38
C ASN A 51 -5.58 4.09 7.12
N ILE A 52 -6.12 3.44 6.08
CA ILE A 52 -6.66 4.12 4.89
C ILE A 52 -7.77 5.10 5.31
N HIS A 53 -8.70 4.63 6.14
CA HIS A 53 -9.81 5.43 6.63
C HIS A 53 -9.36 6.58 7.55
N ASP A 54 -8.49 6.28 8.53
CA ASP A 54 -8.00 7.27 9.50
C ASP A 54 -7.16 8.37 8.86
N LEU A 55 -6.47 8.05 7.75
CA LEU A 55 -5.75 9.02 6.92
C LEU A 55 -6.66 9.79 5.94
N GLY A 56 -7.95 9.43 5.85
CA GLY A 56 -8.91 10.07 4.95
C GLY A 56 -8.61 9.82 3.47
N LEU A 57 -8.05 8.66 3.13
CA LEU A 57 -7.69 8.33 1.75
C LEU A 57 -8.86 7.71 1.00
N ASP A 58 -9.31 8.35 -0.07
CA ASP A 58 -10.41 7.86 -0.90
C ASP A 58 -10.03 6.68 -1.80
N CYS A 59 -8.75 6.55 -2.13
CA CYS A 59 -8.22 5.56 -3.06
C CYS A 59 -6.73 5.29 -2.82
N ILE A 60 -6.29 4.06 -3.13
CA ILE A 60 -4.89 3.66 -3.08
C ILE A 60 -4.42 3.24 -4.48
N VAL A 61 -3.31 3.84 -4.94
CA VAL A 61 -2.63 3.44 -6.17
C VAL A 61 -1.46 2.51 -5.83
N CYS A 62 -1.59 1.25 -6.23
CA CYS A 62 -0.63 0.19 -5.96
C CYS A 62 0.29 -0.02 -7.17
N ILE A 63 1.53 0.46 -7.09
CA ILE A 63 2.52 0.38 -8.18
C ILE A 63 3.45 -0.81 -7.96
N GLY A 64 3.52 -1.70 -8.95
CA GLY A 64 4.49 -2.78 -9.01
C GLY A 64 3.94 -4.11 -9.55
N GLY A 65 4.76 -5.15 -9.41
CA GLY A 65 4.49 -6.44 -10.02
C GLY A 65 3.35 -7.27 -9.38
N ASN A 66 3.26 -8.53 -9.79
CA ASN A 66 2.17 -9.45 -9.45
C ASN A 66 1.84 -9.54 -7.95
N GLY A 67 2.83 -9.47 -7.06
CA GLY A 67 2.59 -9.47 -5.60
C GLY A 67 1.77 -8.27 -5.13
N THR A 68 2.10 -7.09 -5.65
CA THR A 68 1.39 -5.83 -5.39
C THR A 68 -0.01 -5.87 -5.99
N GLN A 69 -0.13 -6.31 -7.25
CA GLN A 69 -1.43 -6.45 -7.93
C GLN A 69 -2.39 -7.41 -7.20
N LYS A 70 -1.89 -8.54 -6.70
CA LYS A 70 -2.69 -9.47 -5.87
C LYS A 70 -3.18 -8.85 -4.56
N THR A 71 -2.41 -7.92 -4.00
CA THR A 71 -2.80 -7.20 -2.78
C THR A 71 -3.87 -6.17 -3.10
N ALA A 72 -3.69 -5.38 -4.16
CA ALA A 72 -4.67 -4.42 -4.65
C ALA A 72 -6.02 -5.09 -4.97
N ALA A 73 -6.01 -6.22 -5.67
CA ALA A 73 -7.21 -6.99 -6.00
C ALA A 73 -7.97 -7.52 -4.77
N LYS A 74 -7.30 -7.68 -3.62
CA LYS A 74 -7.92 -8.09 -2.36
C LYS A 74 -8.39 -6.91 -1.51
N LEU A 75 -7.79 -5.73 -1.67
CA LEU A 75 -8.23 -4.50 -1.00
C LEU A 75 -9.58 -4.02 -1.52
N ALA A 76 -9.81 -4.13 -2.84
CA ALA A 76 -11.08 -3.76 -3.47
C ALA A 76 -12.32 -4.42 -2.81
N PRO A 77 -12.44 -5.76 -2.73
CA PRO A 77 -13.57 -6.39 -2.05
C PRO A 77 -13.57 -6.20 -0.53
N ALA A 78 -12.45 -5.77 0.05
CA ALA A 78 -12.34 -5.49 1.48
C ALA A 78 -12.80 -4.07 1.85
N GLY A 79 -13.22 -3.26 0.87
CA GLY A 79 -13.84 -1.94 1.09
C GLY A 79 -12.93 -0.74 0.81
N ALA A 80 -11.75 -0.94 0.22
CA ALA A 80 -10.88 0.16 -0.21
C ALA A 80 -10.86 0.28 -1.74
N ASN A 81 -11.05 1.49 -2.27
CA ASN A 81 -10.84 1.73 -3.69
C ASN A 81 -9.35 1.55 -4.02
N ALA A 82 -9.04 0.66 -4.94
CA ALA A 82 -7.68 0.34 -5.31
C ALA A 82 -7.50 0.32 -6.83
N VAL A 83 -6.46 1.00 -7.30
CA VAL A 83 -5.98 0.96 -8.68
C VAL A 83 -4.60 0.34 -8.68
N SER A 84 -4.30 -0.54 -9.64
CA SER A 84 -2.96 -1.11 -9.76
C SER A 84 -2.28 -0.68 -11.05
N VAL A 85 -0.99 -0.33 -10.95
CA VAL A 85 -0.13 0.03 -12.07
C VAL A 85 1.01 -0.99 -12.12
N PRO A 86 1.22 -1.69 -13.25
CA PRO A 86 2.25 -2.72 -13.37
C PRO A 86 3.67 -2.16 -13.32
#